data_AF-X0SXZ4-F1
#
_entry.id   AF-X0SXZ4-F1
#
_cell.length_a   1.000
_cell.length_b   1.000
_cell.length_c   1.000
_cell.angle_alpha   90.00
_cell.angle_beta   90.00
_cell.angle_gamma   90.00
#
_symmetry.space_group_name_H-M   'P 1'
#
loop_
_entity.id
_entity.type
_entity.pdbx_description
1 polymer ?
#
loop_
_entity_poly.entity_id
_entity_poly.type
_entity_poly.pdbx_seq_one_letter_code
_entity_poly.pdbx_strand_id
1 'polypeptide(L)'
;DSGTRRAVLDVGAKGVGTEFGPPRIKGYPDVEIPSRLAEEHCIVLRAADWQIGEALELLPSHCCTTTNLYRQIHVHEDGRIVDVWPIEASGKLT
;
A
#
# COMPACT_ATOMS: atom_id res chain seq x y z
N ASP A 1 4.31 28.12 1.61
CA ASP A 1 4.01 27.27 0.45
C ASP A 1 5.32 26.99 -0.30
N SER A 2 6.16 26.12 0.25
CA SER A 2 7.56 25.92 -0.16
C SER A 2 7.83 24.46 -0.52
N GLY A 3 7.78 24.14 -1.81
CA GLY A 3 8.70 23.18 -2.46
C GLY A 3 8.56 21.69 -2.19
N THR A 4 7.54 21.22 -1.47
CA THR A 4 7.39 19.76 -1.23
C THR A 4 6.46 19.12 -2.25
N ARG A 5 7.03 18.33 -3.17
CA ARG A 5 6.27 17.54 -4.15
C ARG A 5 5.34 16.55 -3.45
N ARG A 6 4.12 16.43 -3.96
CA ARG A 6 3.10 15.50 -3.46
C ARG A 6 2.68 14.54 -4.54
N ALA A 7 2.35 13.32 -4.14
CA ALA A 7 1.69 12.33 -4.99
C ALA A 7 0.45 11.77 -4.27
N VAL A 8 -0.47 11.19 -5.04
CA VAL A 8 -1.62 10.48 -4.52
C VAL A 8 -1.58 9.06 -5.07
N LEU A 9 -1.62 8.06 -4.20
CA LEU A 9 -1.75 6.67 -4.60
C LEU A 9 -3.23 6.26 -4.52
N ASP A 10 -3.61 5.26 -5.30
CA ASP A 10 -4.95 4.66 -5.40
C ASP A 10 -5.22 3.59 -4.33
N VAL A 11 -4.43 3.59 -3.25
CA VAL A 11 -4.58 2.69 -2.11
C VAL A 11 -4.81 3.51 -0.85
N GLY A 12 -5.96 3.28 -0.21
CA GLY A 12 -6.35 3.89 1.06
C GLY A 12 -6.57 2.86 2.16
N ALA A 13 -7.32 3.24 3.19
CA ALA A 13 -7.65 2.39 4.34
C ALA A 13 -8.43 1.11 3.98
N LYS A 14 -9.04 1.04 2.80
CA LYS A 14 -9.67 -0.19 2.29
C LYS A 14 -8.70 -1.17 1.61
N GLY A 15 -7.48 -0.73 1.31
CA GLY A 15 -6.44 -1.56 0.70
C GLY A 15 -5.24 -1.84 1.61
N VAL A 16 -5.08 -1.14 2.73
CA VAL A 16 -3.94 -1.38 3.63
C VAL A 16 -4.29 -1.14 5.08
N GLY A 17 -3.89 -2.08 5.94
CA GLY A 17 -3.99 -1.96 7.39
C GLY A 17 -2.97 -0.97 7.93
N THR A 18 -3.42 -0.05 8.78
CA THR A 18 -2.61 1.08 9.29
C THR A 18 -2.55 1.15 10.82
N GLU A 19 -2.90 0.08 11.54
CA GLU A 19 -2.97 0.08 13.00
C GLU A 19 -1.60 0.34 13.67
N PHE A 20 -0.50 -0.03 12.98
CA PHE A 20 0.87 0.20 13.44
C PHE A 20 1.55 1.37 12.73
N GLY A 21 0.76 2.33 12.23
CA GLY A 21 1.22 3.51 11.52
C GLY A 21 0.95 3.45 10.00
N PRO A 22 1.35 4.49 9.25
CA PRO A 22 1.18 4.51 7.81
C PRO A 22 2.04 3.43 7.14
N PRO A 23 1.65 2.96 5.95
CA PRO A 23 2.50 2.07 5.17
C PRO A 23 3.79 2.78 4.72
N ARG A 24 4.77 2.01 4.28
CA ARG A 24 6.03 2.53 3.70
C ARG A 24 6.11 2.22 2.22
N ILE A 25 6.82 3.04 1.44
CA ILE A 25 7.04 2.77 0.02
C ILE A 25 8.43 2.15 -0.14
N LYS A 26 8.49 0.95 -0.72
CA LYS A 26 9.74 0.20 -0.90
C LYS A 26 10.71 1.00 -1.78
N GLY A 27 11.96 1.12 -1.33
CA GLY A 27 12.99 1.89 -2.03
C GLY A 27 12.96 3.41 -1.80
N TYR A 28 11.99 3.93 -1.05
CA TYR A 28 11.83 5.36 -0.80
C TYR A 28 11.70 5.65 0.71
N PRO A 29 12.79 5.58 1.50
CA PRO A 29 12.74 5.77 2.95
C PRO A 29 12.43 7.22 3.39
N ASP A 30 12.69 8.20 2.52
CA ASP A 30 12.60 9.63 2.87
C ASP A 30 11.22 10.27 2.59
N VAL A 31 10.35 9.55 1.87
CA VAL A 31 8.97 9.97 1.61
C VAL A 31 8.12 9.79 2.87
N GLU A 32 7.08 10.58 3.01
CA GLU A 32 6.20 10.52 4.17
C GLU A 32 4.74 10.32 3.75
N ILE A 33 4.11 9.33 4.36
CA ILE A 33 2.67 9.15 4.29
C ILE A 33 2.12 9.60 5.66
N PRO A 34 1.25 10.64 5.71
CA PRO A 34 0.60 11.03 6.94
C PRO A 34 -0.18 9.86 7.56
N SER A 35 -0.32 9.84 8.88
CA SER A 35 -0.90 8.72 9.63
C SER A 35 -2.35 8.38 9.26
N ARG A 36 -3.10 9.31 8.66
CA ARG A 36 -4.49 9.11 8.23
C ARG A 36 -4.56 8.93 6.73
N LEU A 37 -5.04 7.76 6.29
CA LEU A 37 -5.39 7.49 4.90
C LEU A 37 -6.87 7.84 4.67
N ALA A 38 -7.19 8.26 3.43
CA ALA A 38 -8.58 8.26 2.98
C ALA A 38 -9.00 6.82 2.65
N GLU A 39 -10.28 6.58 2.35
CA GLU A 39 -10.76 5.22 2.09
C GLU A 39 -10.05 4.56 0.91
N GLU A 40 -9.94 5.27 -0.22
CA GLU A 40 -9.39 4.76 -1.49
C GLU A 40 -8.05 5.39 -1.87
N HIS A 41 -7.53 6.34 -1.08
CA HIS A 41 -6.34 7.10 -1.46
C HIS A 41 -5.39 7.35 -0.28
N CYS A 42 -4.09 7.40 -0.56
CA CYS A 42 -3.08 7.92 0.36
C CYS A 42 -2.31 9.09 -0.26
N ILE A 43 -2.08 10.13 0.54
CA ILE A 43 -1.24 11.26 0.15
C ILE A 43 0.20 10.95 0.53
N VAL A 44 1.13 11.17 -0.40
CA VAL A 44 2.57 11.08 -0.17
C VAL A 44 3.16 12.48 -0.19
N LEU A 45 3.89 12.84 0.85
CA LEU A 45 4.69 14.05 0.97
C LEU A 45 6.16 13.75 0.64
N ARG A 46 6.87 14.76 0.13
CA ARG A 46 8.25 14.63 -0.37
C ARG A 46 8.37 13.52 -1.43
N ALA A 47 7.33 13.37 -2.25
CA ALA A 47 7.30 12.34 -3.29
C ALA A 47 8.46 12.53 -4.28
N ALA A 48 8.98 11.43 -4.80
CA ALA A 48 9.94 11.44 -5.90
C ALA A 48 9.26 11.89 -7.22
N ASP A 49 10.01 11.94 -8.32
CA ASP A 49 9.48 12.31 -9.64
C ASP A 49 8.72 11.15 -10.32
N TRP A 50 7.74 10.60 -9.62
CA TRP A 50 6.90 9.54 -10.17
C TRP A 50 5.96 10.07 -11.24
N GLN A 51 5.73 9.24 -12.25
CA GLN A 51 4.80 9.55 -13.32
C GLN A 51 3.37 9.08 -12.98
N ILE A 52 2.36 9.72 -13.56
CA ILE A 52 0.98 9.24 -13.43
C ILE A 52 0.88 7.84 -14.03
N GLY A 53 0.34 6.90 -13.26
CA GLY A 53 0.23 5.48 -13.65
C GLY A 53 1.47 4.65 -13.35
N GLU A 54 2.53 5.24 -12.76
CA GLU A 54 3.68 4.47 -12.27
C GLU A 54 3.26 3.58 -11.09
N ALA A 55 3.58 2.28 -11.20
CA ALA A 55 3.29 1.31 -10.15
C ALA A 55 4.38 1.35 -9.08
N LEU A 56 3.95 1.40 -7.81
CA LEU A 56 4.83 1.40 -6.65
C LEU A 56 4.52 0.22 -5.74
N GLU A 57 5.53 -0.24 -4.99
CA GLU A 57 5.36 -1.29 -3.99
C GLU A 57 5.16 -0.69 -2.60
N LEU A 58 3.97 -0.93 -2.04
CA LEU A 58 3.60 -0.47 -0.71
C LEU A 58 3.81 -1.59 0.33
N LEU A 59 4.54 -1.30 1.39
CA LEU A 59 4.79 -2.19 2.51
C LEU A 59 3.76 -1.90 3.61
N PRO A 60 2.84 -2.85 3.92
CA PRO A 60 1.82 -2.65 4.94
C PRO A 60 2.46 -2.54 6.33
N SER A 61 1.88 -1.71 7.21
CA SER A 61 2.34 -1.65 8.61
C SER A 61 1.81 -2.82 9.43
N HIS A 62 0.67 -3.40 9.05
CA HIS A 62 0.07 -4.57 9.68
C HIS A 62 -0.36 -5.60 8.63
N CYS A 63 0.35 -6.74 8.58
CA CYS A 63 0.12 -7.75 7.55
C CYS A 63 -1.23 -8.48 7.71
N CYS A 64 -1.66 -8.78 8.94
CA CYS A 64 -2.89 -9.54 9.19
C CYS A 64 -4.14 -8.79 8.71
N THR A 65 -4.31 -7.54 9.12
CA THR A 65 -5.45 -6.72 8.73
C THR A 65 -5.44 -6.40 7.25
N THR A 66 -4.26 -6.10 6.68
CA THR A 66 -4.11 -5.93 5.22
C THR A 66 -4.56 -7.19 4.48
N THR A 67 -4.03 -8.36 4.84
CA THR A 67 -4.38 -9.63 4.18
C THR A 67 -5.88 -9.91 4.26
N ASN A 68 -6.53 -9.59 5.38
CA ASN A 68 -7.96 -9.78 5.58
C ASN A 68 -8.86 -8.87 4.71
N LEU A 69 -8.31 -7.82 4.07
CA LEU A 69 -9.04 -6.98 3.10
C LEU A 69 -9.14 -7.64 1.71
N TYR A 70 -8.25 -8.58 1.40
CA TYR A 70 -8.11 -9.20 0.08
C TYR A 70 -8.66 -10.64 0.05
N ARG A 71 -8.82 -11.18 -1.17
CA ARG A 71 -9.28 -12.56 -1.41
C ARG A 71 -8.22 -13.46 -2.01
N GLN A 72 -7.16 -12.87 -2.55
CA GLN A 72 -6.10 -13.56 -3.25
C GLN A 72 -4.76 -12.88 -2.94
N ILE A 73 -3.70 -13.65 -3.01
CA ILE A 73 -2.31 -13.19 -2.99
C ILE A 73 -1.72 -13.53 -4.35
N HIS A 74 -1.15 -12.55 -5.04
CA HIS A 74 -0.37 -12.78 -6.26
C HIS A 74 1.07 -13.11 -5.86
N VAL A 75 1.53 -14.32 -6.19
CA VAL A 75 2.91 -14.75 -5.91
C VAL A 75 3.80 -14.29 -7.05
N HIS A 76 4.88 -13.58 -6.71
CA HIS A 76 5.80 -13.00 -7.67
C HIS A 76 7.19 -13.66 -7.58
N GLU A 77 7.78 -13.96 -8.73
CA GLU A 77 9.19 -14.36 -8.89
C GLU A 77 9.77 -13.59 -10.09
N ASP A 78 10.93 -12.95 -9.92
CA ASP A 78 11.64 -12.19 -10.95
C ASP A 78 10.74 -11.23 -11.77
N GLY A 79 9.85 -10.51 -11.08
CA GLY A 79 8.97 -9.52 -11.71
C GLY A 79 7.77 -10.11 -12.47
N ARG A 80 7.50 -11.41 -12.33
CA ARG A 80 6.34 -12.08 -12.94
C ARG A 80 5.45 -12.73 -11.89
N ILE A 81 4.15 -12.73 -12.14
CA ILE A 81 3.21 -13.54 -11.36
C ILE A 81 3.41 -15.00 -11.74
N VAL A 82 3.76 -15.84 -10.77
CA VAL A 82 3.96 -17.28 -10.95
C VAL A 82 2.82 -18.11 -10.38
N ASP A 83 2.02 -17.56 -9.47
CA ASP A 83 0.87 -18.23 -8.88
C ASP A 83 -0.12 -17.21 -8.28
N VAL A 84 -1.35 -17.65 -8.02
CA VAL A 84 -2.38 -16.87 -7.32
C VAL A 84 -3.00 -17.74 -6.22
N TRP A 85 -2.72 -17.40 -4.96
CA TRP A 85 -3.21 -18.15 -3.81
C TRP A 85 -4.50 -17.55 -3.27
N PRO A 86 -5.54 -18.35 -3.00
CA PRO A 86 -6.73 -17.86 -2.31
C PRO A 86 -6.41 -17.56 -0.83
N ILE A 87 -7.00 -16.48 -0.30
CA ILE A 87 -7.02 -16.20 1.14
C ILE A 87 -8.31 -16.83 1.70
N GLU A 88 -8.27 -18.15 1.92
CA GLU A 88 -9.46 -18.97 2.21
C GLU A 88 -10.22 -18.56 3.48
N ALA A 89 -9.54 -17.92 4.43
CA ALA A 89 -10.10 -17.46 5.69
C ALA A 89 -10.39 -15.95 5.73
N SER A 90 -10.28 -15.23 4.61
CA SER A 90 -10.56 -13.79 4.55
C SER A 90 -11.98 -13.49 5.04
N GLY A 91 -12.08 -12.67 6.10
CA GLY A 91 -13.34 -12.30 6.74
C GLY A 91 -13.97 -13.38 7.64
N LYS A 92 -13.32 -14.53 7.86
CA LYS A 92 -13.82 -15.61 8.73
C LYS A 92 -13.45 -15.37 10.19
N LEU A 93 -14.26 -14.59 10.89
CA LEU A 93 -14.10 -14.28 12.31
C LEU A 93 -14.84 -15.25 13.25
N THR A 94 -15.51 -16.26 12.69
CA THR A 94 -16.37 -17.24 13.38
C THR A 94 -16.08 -18.65 12.91
#